data_AF-A0A800AF07-F1
#
_entry.id   AF-A0A800AF07-F1
#
_cell.length_a   1.000
_cell.length_b   1.000
_cell.length_c   1.000
_cell.angle_alpha   90.00
_cell.angle_beta   90.00
_cell.angle_gamma   90.00
#
_symmetry.space_group_name_H-M   'P 1'
#
loop_
_entity.id
_entity.type
_entity.pdbx_description
1 polymer ?
#
loop_
_entity_poly.entity_id
_entity_poly.type
_entity_poly.pdbx_seq_one_letter_code
_entity_poly.pdbx_strand_id
1 'polypeptide(L)'
;LTPALSQRERENRGVGEYAEIPALEIRDFPDMRYRGILHDSCRGKVAKVDTLKEIATVLSFYKMNMMSLHIEHTYLFKKHPLIGRGCGSLSCEDIVELDEHCRKLDIDLAPTLQSFGHFAHILSLTEYKHLAESDMGWTLSPVKDETYELLDDMYSEFLPAFTSKFFNICSDETYDLGKGTSKELADKIGVGRVYLRHILRVHEIVVKKYGKTMMMWGDIILQHPELIKDIPKDIIMLNWGYEAEHNYATTKQFAETGLRQFVCPGTSSWNVLFPRINNSNANISRFVESGIEVGAEGMLNTDWGDGGHYNLLGHSWYGFIYSAEQSWSSGKTTDDEFDGKFSHLFFGDESGKMSTAIRRLGESSQCHDFPAHNHSPQFYAMYEDMLTGERTHRLKTENVRKMGELAKEALEIIESYEPIDWETKLTAREIAFAAKQVIYMSKKVLLSHQLKELMDKIESKAADKYEAVQKIPQFQAQIKSLKEKLSPIINEFEELWLIRSRREGIEQNLNRYEELEKHYDSLLGRLEDVL
;
A
#
# COMPACT_ATOMS: atom_id res chain seq x y z
N LEU A 1 31.09 0.20 -9.07
CA LEU A 1 32.42 0.85 -9.07
C LEU A 1 32.57 1.56 -7.73
N THR A 2 33.23 0.95 -6.76
CA THR A 2 33.51 1.57 -5.46
C THR A 2 34.59 2.64 -5.63
N PRO A 3 34.48 3.84 -5.02
CA PRO A 3 35.56 4.82 -5.09
C PRO A 3 36.78 4.28 -4.35
N ALA A 4 37.94 4.35 -4.97
CA ALA A 4 39.19 4.00 -4.31
C ALA A 4 39.47 5.00 -3.18
N LEU A 5 39.37 4.54 -1.93
CA LEU A 5 39.76 5.31 -0.75
C LEU A 5 41.21 5.80 -0.86
N SER A 6 41.45 7.01 -0.39
CA SER A 6 42.76 7.65 -0.42
C SER A 6 43.74 6.93 0.50
N GLN A 7 45.04 6.95 0.16
CA GLN A 7 46.09 6.24 0.89
C GLN A 7 46.17 6.62 2.39
N ARG A 8 45.72 7.84 2.75
CA ARG A 8 45.64 8.32 4.14
C ARG A 8 44.52 7.69 4.97
N GLU A 9 43.44 7.22 4.36
CA GLU A 9 42.34 6.55 5.07
C GLU A 9 42.67 5.09 5.41
N ARG A 10 43.63 4.50 4.70
CA ARG A 10 44.14 3.14 4.98
C ARG A 10 45.06 3.09 6.20
N GLU A 11 45.71 4.20 6.57
CA GLU A 11 46.75 4.22 7.60
C GLU A 11 46.20 4.48 9.02
N ASN A 12 44.97 5.01 9.16
CA ASN A 12 44.37 5.35 10.47
C ASN A 12 43.35 4.34 11.02
N ARG A 13 43.05 3.27 10.27
CA ARG A 13 42.33 2.11 10.80
C ARG A 13 43.35 1.01 10.97
N GLY A 14 43.64 0.61 12.20
CA GLY A 14 44.60 -0.45 12.50
C GLY A 14 44.39 -1.63 11.57
N VAL A 15 45.31 -1.80 10.62
CA VAL A 15 45.38 -2.98 9.76
C VAL A 15 45.90 -4.11 10.64
N GLY A 16 44.98 -4.70 11.39
CA GLY A 16 45.15 -6.04 11.93
C GLY A 16 45.16 -7.02 10.77
N GLU A 17 46.17 -7.87 10.78
CA GLU A 17 46.40 -8.99 9.89
C GLU A 17 45.19 -9.95 9.90
N TYR A 18 44.67 -10.26 8.71
CA TYR A 18 43.64 -11.28 8.41
C TYR A 18 42.27 -11.14 9.12
N ALA A 19 41.19 -11.06 8.34
CA ALA A 19 39.85 -11.30 8.86
C ALA A 19 39.67 -12.82 9.06
N GLU A 20 39.54 -13.26 10.31
CA GLU A 20 39.18 -14.65 10.63
C GLU A 20 37.66 -14.82 10.54
N ILE A 21 37.19 -15.60 9.56
CA ILE A 21 35.79 -15.98 9.42
C ILE A 21 35.67 -17.44 9.87
N PRO A 22 34.73 -17.78 10.77
CA PRO A 22 34.50 -19.17 11.16
C PRO A 22 34.23 -20.05 9.94
N ALA A 23 34.90 -21.20 9.86
CA ALA A 23 34.55 -22.21 8.86
C ALA A 23 33.18 -22.80 9.21
N LEU A 24 32.17 -22.50 8.37
CA LEU A 24 30.78 -22.89 8.57
C LEU A 24 30.25 -23.59 7.32
N GLU A 25 29.37 -24.57 7.52
CA GLU A 25 28.55 -25.16 6.47
C GLU A 25 27.10 -24.70 6.66
N ILE A 26 26.51 -24.07 5.64
CA ILE A 26 25.12 -23.60 5.66
C ILE A 26 24.34 -24.36 4.60
N ARG A 27 23.28 -25.06 5.03
CA ARG A 27 22.30 -25.69 4.14
C ARG A 27 20.95 -25.03 4.36
N ASP A 28 20.49 -24.30 3.36
CA ASP A 28 19.33 -23.43 3.47
C ASP A 28 18.54 -23.39 2.14
N PHE A 29 17.21 -23.41 2.20
CA PHE A 29 16.32 -23.36 1.04
C PHE A 29 14.93 -22.84 1.45
N PRO A 30 14.19 -22.17 0.56
CA PRO A 30 12.89 -21.59 0.90
C PRO A 30 11.78 -22.64 0.93
N ASP A 31 10.78 -22.44 1.79
CA ASP A 31 9.55 -23.23 1.79
C ASP A 31 8.58 -22.84 0.64
N MET A 32 8.53 -21.56 0.25
CA MET A 32 7.78 -21.10 -0.93
C MET A 32 8.67 -20.87 -2.14
N ARG A 33 8.26 -21.39 -3.31
CA ARG A 33 9.01 -21.26 -4.57
C ARG A 33 9.03 -19.83 -5.10
N TYR A 34 7.88 -19.17 -5.13
CA TYR A 34 7.75 -17.76 -5.53
C TYR A 34 7.53 -16.89 -4.29
N ARG A 35 8.35 -15.86 -4.13
CA ARG A 35 8.34 -14.94 -2.99
C ARG A 35 8.48 -13.55 -3.57
N GLY A 36 7.39 -12.78 -3.57
CA GLY A 36 7.42 -11.46 -4.14
C GLY A 36 6.52 -10.46 -3.44
N ILE A 37 6.58 -9.24 -3.97
CA ILE A 37 5.68 -8.15 -3.58
C ILE A 37 4.93 -7.62 -4.81
N LEU A 38 3.79 -7.01 -4.56
CA LEU A 38 3.09 -6.15 -5.51
C LEU A 38 3.09 -4.73 -4.95
N HIS A 39 3.66 -3.80 -5.71
CA HIS A 39 3.72 -2.38 -5.36
C HIS A 39 2.74 -1.57 -6.22
N ASP A 40 1.87 -0.79 -5.58
CA ASP A 40 0.89 0.04 -6.29
C ASP A 40 1.54 1.21 -7.03
N SER A 41 1.22 1.35 -8.32
CA SER A 41 1.68 2.46 -9.16
C SER A 41 0.53 3.21 -9.82
N CYS A 42 -0.70 3.17 -9.31
CA CYS A 42 -1.86 3.76 -9.99
C CYS A 42 -2.86 4.51 -9.09
N ARG A 43 -2.65 4.55 -7.78
CA ARG A 43 -3.47 5.34 -6.84
C ARG A 43 -2.95 6.76 -6.61
N GLY A 44 -2.55 7.46 -7.68
CA GLY A 44 -2.07 8.84 -7.61
C GLY A 44 -0.60 9.01 -7.21
N LYS A 45 0.16 7.92 -7.03
CA LYS A 45 1.61 7.96 -6.85
C LYS A 45 2.30 6.92 -7.71
N VAL A 46 3.26 7.37 -8.48
CA VAL A 46 4.15 6.52 -9.28
C VAL A 46 5.57 6.73 -8.80
N ALA A 47 6.22 5.66 -8.35
CA ALA A 47 7.61 5.71 -7.93
C ALA A 47 8.53 6.06 -9.12
N LYS A 48 9.68 6.68 -8.82
CA LYS A 48 10.74 6.86 -9.82
C LYS A 48 11.38 5.52 -10.14
N VAL A 49 11.93 5.39 -11.35
CA VAL A 49 12.62 4.15 -11.78
C VAL A 49 13.73 3.77 -10.80
N ASP A 50 14.52 4.73 -10.32
CA ASP A 50 15.58 4.48 -9.33
C ASP A 50 15.04 3.93 -8.01
N THR A 51 13.87 4.41 -7.56
CA THR A 51 13.20 3.87 -6.37
C THR A 51 12.70 2.45 -6.61
N LEU A 52 12.16 2.15 -7.80
CA LEU A 52 11.77 0.78 -8.14
C LEU A 52 12.96 -0.18 -8.19
N LYS A 53 14.13 0.30 -8.66
CA LYS A 53 15.39 -0.45 -8.62
C LYS A 53 15.91 -0.66 -7.20
N GLU A 54 15.77 0.34 -6.33
CA GLU A 54 16.07 0.23 -4.90
C GLU A 54 15.23 -0.88 -4.26
N ILE A 55 13.92 -0.89 -4.52
CA ILE A 55 13.02 -1.97 -4.10
C ILE A 55 13.54 -3.32 -4.57
N ALA A 56 13.78 -3.51 -5.87
CA ALA A 56 14.30 -4.77 -6.40
C ALA A 56 15.63 -5.21 -5.75
N THR A 57 16.52 -4.25 -5.44
CA THR A 57 17.80 -4.51 -4.78
C THR A 57 17.62 -5.02 -3.36
N VAL A 58 16.74 -4.39 -2.58
CA VAL A 58 16.40 -4.83 -1.22
C VAL A 58 15.73 -6.20 -1.26
N LEU A 59 14.75 -6.42 -2.15
CA LEU A 59 14.05 -7.70 -2.30
C LEU A 59 15.04 -8.85 -2.58
N SER A 60 16.00 -8.63 -3.49
CA SER A 60 17.03 -9.61 -3.82
C SER A 60 17.95 -9.93 -2.63
N PHE A 61 18.38 -8.91 -1.88
CA PHE A 61 19.16 -9.10 -0.65
C PHE A 61 18.43 -9.97 0.37
N TYR A 62 17.11 -9.78 0.52
CA TYR A 62 16.24 -10.57 1.38
C TYR A 62 15.70 -11.85 0.71
N LYS A 63 16.34 -12.34 -0.37
CA LYS A 63 16.05 -13.61 -1.04
C LYS A 63 14.63 -13.74 -1.63
N MET A 64 13.94 -12.62 -1.87
CA MET A 64 12.75 -12.61 -2.72
C MET A 64 13.16 -12.76 -4.19
N ASN A 65 12.25 -13.23 -5.04
CA ASN A 65 12.54 -13.52 -6.45
C ASN A 65 11.48 -13.03 -7.43
N MET A 66 10.52 -12.23 -6.96
CA MET A 66 9.47 -11.66 -7.81
C MET A 66 9.10 -10.26 -7.34
N MET A 67 8.83 -9.38 -8.29
CA MET A 67 8.29 -8.05 -8.07
C MET A 67 7.19 -7.79 -9.10
N SER A 68 6.10 -7.15 -8.67
CA SER A 68 4.99 -6.74 -9.55
C SER A 68 4.67 -5.27 -9.30
N LEU A 69 4.24 -4.57 -10.36
CA LEU A 69 3.74 -3.20 -10.29
C LEU A 69 2.26 -3.21 -10.66
N HIS A 70 1.37 -2.84 -9.75
CA HIS A 70 -0.04 -2.70 -10.10
C HIS A 70 -0.27 -1.45 -10.94
N ILE A 71 -0.64 -1.66 -12.20
CA ILE A 71 -0.88 -0.61 -13.19
C ILE A 71 -2.30 -0.75 -13.72
N GLU A 72 -3.07 0.33 -13.63
CA GLU A 72 -4.37 0.46 -14.30
C GLU A 72 -4.25 1.31 -15.56
N HIS A 73 -3.70 2.51 -15.41
CA HIS A 73 -3.62 3.52 -16.47
C HIS A 73 -2.25 4.21 -16.51
N THR A 74 -1.38 3.98 -15.54
CA THR A 74 -0.10 4.70 -15.33
C THR A 74 1.05 4.19 -16.20
N TYR A 75 0.77 3.94 -17.47
CA TYR A 75 1.73 3.54 -18.50
C TYR A 75 1.53 4.37 -19.78
N LEU A 76 2.64 4.78 -20.43
CA LEU A 76 2.62 5.59 -21.64
C LEU A 76 2.48 4.73 -22.91
N PHE A 77 1.24 4.37 -23.25
CA PHE A 77 0.90 3.73 -24.53
C PHE A 77 1.09 4.69 -25.71
N LYS A 78 1.70 4.24 -26.82
CA LYS A 78 1.87 5.08 -28.02
C LYS A 78 0.59 5.08 -28.85
N LYS A 79 -0.13 3.95 -28.89
CA LYS A 79 -1.44 3.83 -29.57
C LYS A 79 -2.54 4.60 -28.85
N HIS A 80 -2.48 4.58 -27.51
CA HIS A 80 -3.52 5.12 -26.63
C HIS A 80 -2.95 6.17 -25.65
N PRO A 81 -2.34 7.27 -26.14
CA PRO A 81 -1.52 8.16 -25.32
C PRO A 81 -2.29 8.96 -24.28
N LEU A 82 -3.63 9.03 -24.37
CA LEU A 82 -4.47 9.70 -23.38
C LEU A 82 -4.58 8.92 -22.07
N ILE A 83 -4.36 7.60 -22.08
CA ILE A 83 -4.53 6.74 -20.91
C ILE A 83 -3.57 7.11 -19.77
N GLY A 84 -2.29 7.33 -20.08
CA GLY A 84 -1.27 7.63 -19.06
C GLY A 84 -0.85 9.10 -18.98
N ARG A 85 -1.42 9.98 -19.80
CA ARG A 85 -0.97 11.37 -19.92
C ARG A 85 -1.26 12.16 -18.64
N GLY A 86 -0.21 12.74 -18.05
CA GLY A 86 -0.33 13.58 -16.86
C GLY A 86 -0.50 12.80 -15.56
N CYS A 87 -0.31 11.48 -15.57
CA CYS A 87 -0.45 10.62 -14.38
C CYS A 87 0.91 10.23 -13.76
N GLY A 88 2.02 10.86 -14.18
CA GLY A 88 3.36 10.42 -13.80
C GLY A 88 3.72 9.05 -14.37
N SER A 89 3.09 8.65 -15.47
CA SER A 89 3.16 7.28 -16.01
C SER A 89 4.57 6.82 -16.37
N LEU A 90 4.81 5.52 -16.21
CA LEU A 90 6.03 4.86 -16.66
C LEU A 90 6.00 4.69 -18.19
N SER A 91 7.14 4.91 -18.83
CA SER A 91 7.35 4.63 -20.25
C SER A 91 7.71 3.15 -20.50
N CYS A 92 7.70 2.74 -21.77
CA CYS A 92 8.24 1.44 -22.17
C CYS A 92 9.72 1.32 -21.76
N GLU A 93 10.48 2.39 -21.99
CA GLU A 93 11.89 2.48 -21.68
C GLU A 93 12.15 2.38 -20.16
N ASP A 94 11.32 3.02 -19.33
CA ASP A 94 11.39 2.91 -17.87
C ASP A 94 11.20 1.45 -17.40
N ILE A 95 10.23 0.73 -18.00
CA ILE A 95 9.95 -0.67 -17.66
C ILE A 95 11.07 -1.60 -18.14
N VAL A 96 11.58 -1.40 -19.37
CA VAL A 96 12.70 -2.20 -19.90
C VAL A 96 13.94 -2.01 -19.02
N GLU A 97 14.23 -0.77 -18.62
CA GLU A 97 15.35 -0.46 -17.73
C GLU A 97 15.18 -1.13 -16.36
N LEU A 98 13.96 -1.16 -15.81
CA LEU A 98 13.66 -1.84 -14.56
C LEU A 98 13.77 -3.36 -14.69
N ASP A 99 13.20 -3.97 -15.74
CA ASP A 99 13.27 -5.41 -16.01
C ASP A 99 14.73 -5.88 -16.14
N GLU A 100 15.56 -5.12 -16.86
CA GLU A 100 17.00 -5.39 -16.98
C GLU A 100 17.73 -5.35 -15.64
N HIS A 101 17.33 -4.45 -14.74
CA HIS A 101 17.88 -4.36 -13.39
C HIS A 101 17.42 -5.54 -12.53
N CYS A 102 16.12 -5.84 -12.50
CA CYS A 102 15.54 -6.98 -11.80
C CYS A 102 16.21 -8.31 -12.20
N ARG A 103 16.44 -8.52 -13.51
CA ARG A 103 17.13 -9.72 -14.02
C ARG A 103 18.56 -9.89 -13.50
N LYS A 104 19.31 -8.80 -13.32
CA LYS A 104 20.69 -8.86 -12.77
C LYS A 104 20.70 -9.29 -11.30
N LEU A 105 19.54 -9.22 -10.65
CA LEU A 105 19.30 -9.53 -9.24
C LEU A 105 18.50 -10.82 -9.04
N ASP A 106 18.26 -11.59 -10.11
CA ASP A 106 17.40 -12.79 -10.13
C ASP A 106 15.96 -12.53 -9.63
N ILE A 107 15.47 -11.30 -9.85
CA ILE A 107 14.08 -10.89 -9.62
C ILE A 107 13.29 -11.00 -10.92
N ASP A 108 12.17 -11.72 -10.91
CA ASP A 108 11.19 -11.74 -11.99
C ASP A 108 10.25 -10.54 -11.87
N LEU A 109 10.33 -9.58 -12.80
CA LEU A 109 9.40 -8.45 -12.86
C LEU A 109 8.11 -8.88 -13.59
N ALA A 110 7.12 -9.33 -12.83
CA ALA A 110 5.87 -9.85 -13.36
C ALA A 110 4.95 -8.70 -13.84
N PRO A 111 4.61 -8.61 -15.14
CA PRO A 111 3.71 -7.59 -15.64
C PRO A 111 2.34 -7.74 -15.00
N THR A 112 1.77 -6.63 -14.56
CA THR A 112 0.44 -6.56 -13.96
C THR A 112 -0.30 -5.37 -14.54
N LEU A 113 -1.38 -5.63 -15.28
CA LEU A 113 -2.16 -4.61 -15.96
C LEU A 113 -3.64 -4.92 -15.85
N GLN A 114 -4.40 -3.97 -15.32
CA GLN A 114 -5.82 -4.13 -15.14
C GLN A 114 -6.52 -4.42 -16.47
N SER A 115 -7.40 -5.43 -16.48
CA SER A 115 -8.03 -5.92 -17.70
C SER A 115 -9.55 -6.08 -17.62
N PHE A 116 -10.22 -5.61 -16.54
CA PHE A 116 -11.69 -5.65 -16.46
C PHE A 116 -12.34 -4.57 -15.58
N GLY A 117 -12.34 -4.73 -14.25
CA GLY A 117 -12.77 -3.71 -13.27
C GLY A 117 -11.70 -2.65 -13.04
N HIS A 118 -11.90 -1.65 -12.17
CA HIS A 118 -10.93 -0.55 -11.94
C HIS A 118 -10.54 0.26 -13.19
N PHE A 119 -11.43 0.35 -14.19
CA PHE A 119 -11.20 1.12 -15.41
C PHE A 119 -11.67 2.58 -15.32
N ALA A 120 -11.97 3.08 -14.10
CA ALA A 120 -12.55 4.40 -13.86
C ALA A 120 -11.80 5.54 -14.58
N HIS A 121 -10.46 5.55 -14.55
CA HIS A 121 -9.69 6.55 -15.26
C HIS A 121 -9.88 6.45 -16.79
N ILE A 122 -9.65 5.26 -17.36
CA ILE A 122 -9.73 5.04 -18.82
C ILE A 122 -11.14 5.35 -19.33
N LEU A 123 -12.18 4.86 -18.65
CA LEU A 123 -13.58 5.04 -19.05
C LEU A 123 -14.13 6.45 -18.79
N SER A 124 -13.41 7.29 -18.03
CA SER A 124 -13.72 8.71 -17.92
C SER A 124 -13.33 9.50 -19.18
N LEU A 125 -12.38 8.99 -19.98
CA LEU A 125 -11.94 9.61 -21.22
C LEU A 125 -13.01 9.43 -22.31
N THR A 126 -13.23 10.47 -23.09
CA THR A 126 -14.32 10.52 -24.09
C THR A 126 -14.19 9.39 -25.12
N GLU A 127 -12.96 9.07 -25.50
CA GLU A 127 -12.57 8.06 -26.47
C GLU A 127 -12.98 6.65 -26.03
N TYR A 128 -12.90 6.32 -24.74
CA TYR A 128 -13.16 4.96 -24.23
C TYR A 128 -14.45 4.84 -23.43
N LYS A 129 -15.13 5.94 -23.11
CA LYS A 129 -16.39 5.94 -22.35
C LYS A 129 -17.44 4.99 -22.94
N HIS A 130 -17.47 4.88 -24.27
CA HIS A 130 -18.38 3.98 -24.97
C HIS A 130 -18.11 2.49 -24.69
N LEU A 131 -16.97 2.11 -24.11
CA LEU A 131 -16.63 0.74 -23.71
C LEU A 131 -17.05 0.41 -22.28
N ALA A 132 -17.63 1.34 -21.53
CA ALA A 132 -18.08 1.08 -20.17
C ALA A 132 -19.24 0.07 -20.14
N GLU A 133 -19.26 -0.78 -19.11
CA GLU A 133 -20.38 -1.67 -18.82
C GLU A 133 -21.61 -0.88 -18.41
N SER A 134 -21.47 0.16 -17.59
CA SER A 134 -22.57 1.02 -17.15
C SER A 134 -22.11 2.47 -16.97
N ASP A 135 -23.04 3.36 -16.62
CA ASP A 135 -22.75 4.77 -16.31
C ASP A 135 -21.82 4.94 -15.08
N MET A 136 -21.63 3.90 -14.27
CA MET A 136 -20.63 3.90 -13.19
C MET A 136 -19.21 4.06 -13.75
N GLY A 137 -18.96 3.60 -15.00
CA GLY A 137 -17.65 3.71 -15.64
C GLY A 137 -16.55 2.90 -14.95
N TRP A 138 -16.91 1.82 -14.23
CA TRP A 138 -15.95 1.05 -13.44
C TRP A 138 -15.40 -0.18 -14.16
N THR A 139 -16.27 -0.92 -14.86
CA THR A 139 -15.92 -2.16 -15.56
C THR A 139 -16.01 -1.97 -17.08
N LEU A 140 -15.08 -2.58 -17.84
CA LEU A 140 -15.22 -2.72 -19.29
C LEU A 140 -16.44 -3.57 -19.66
N SER A 141 -17.10 -3.26 -20.76
CA SER A 141 -18.20 -4.06 -21.31
C SER A 141 -17.68 -5.36 -21.95
N PRO A 142 -17.99 -6.55 -21.41
CA PRO A 142 -17.50 -7.82 -21.99
C PRO A 142 -18.28 -8.26 -23.24
N VAL A 143 -19.32 -7.52 -23.64
CA VAL A 143 -20.18 -7.81 -24.80
C VAL A 143 -19.81 -7.00 -26.04
N LYS A 144 -18.76 -6.17 -25.97
CA LYS A 144 -18.25 -5.38 -27.09
C LYS A 144 -16.92 -5.97 -27.55
N ASP A 145 -16.75 -6.11 -28.85
CA ASP A 145 -15.50 -6.67 -29.39
C ASP A 145 -14.36 -5.66 -29.31
N GLU A 146 -14.69 -4.37 -29.40
CA GLU A 146 -13.79 -3.22 -29.25
C GLU A 146 -13.09 -3.20 -27.88
N THR A 147 -13.70 -3.79 -26.85
CA THR A 147 -13.06 -4.00 -25.54
C THR A 147 -11.82 -4.89 -25.67
N TYR A 148 -11.92 -5.97 -26.43
CA TYR A 148 -10.81 -6.90 -26.62
C TYR A 148 -9.78 -6.36 -27.60
N GLU A 149 -10.18 -5.54 -28.57
CA GLU A 149 -9.26 -4.78 -29.42
C GLU A 149 -8.43 -3.78 -28.61
N LEU A 150 -9.05 -3.03 -27.70
CA LEU A 150 -8.34 -2.13 -26.79
C LEU A 150 -7.35 -2.88 -25.89
N LEU A 151 -7.79 -3.96 -25.24
CA LEU A 151 -6.92 -4.77 -24.38
C LEU A 151 -5.74 -5.35 -25.18
N ASP A 152 -5.99 -5.88 -26.37
CA ASP A 152 -4.96 -6.40 -27.25
C ASP A 152 -3.96 -5.33 -27.69
N ASP A 153 -4.42 -4.12 -28.01
CA ASP A 153 -3.56 -2.98 -28.30
C ASP A 153 -2.68 -2.60 -27.10
N MET A 154 -3.25 -2.52 -25.91
CA MET A 154 -2.51 -2.22 -24.68
C MET A 154 -1.46 -3.32 -24.40
N TYR A 155 -1.83 -4.59 -24.50
CA TYR A 155 -0.91 -5.71 -24.30
C TYR A 155 0.23 -5.73 -25.33
N SER A 156 -0.06 -5.34 -26.58
CA SER A 156 0.93 -5.31 -27.66
C SER A 156 2.07 -4.32 -27.42
N GLU A 157 1.85 -3.28 -26.63
CA GLU A 157 2.87 -2.30 -26.25
C GLU A 157 3.47 -2.60 -24.88
N PHE A 158 2.66 -3.12 -23.94
CA PHE A 158 3.06 -3.35 -22.56
C PHE A 158 3.91 -4.62 -22.38
N LEU A 159 3.42 -5.78 -22.83
CA LEU A 159 4.04 -7.07 -22.54
C LEU A 159 5.45 -7.27 -23.12
N PRO A 160 5.82 -6.70 -24.29
CA PRO A 160 7.19 -6.79 -24.80
C PRO A 160 8.25 -6.12 -23.92
N ALA A 161 7.85 -5.21 -23.02
CA ALA A 161 8.77 -4.54 -22.11
C ALA A 161 9.25 -5.45 -20.94
N PHE A 162 8.65 -6.63 -20.78
CA PHE A 162 8.92 -7.56 -19.68
C PHE A 162 9.45 -8.90 -20.20
N THR A 163 10.49 -9.41 -19.55
CA THR A 163 11.03 -10.76 -19.84
C THR A 163 10.30 -11.87 -19.08
N SER A 164 9.50 -11.52 -18.08
CA SER A 164 8.69 -12.46 -17.30
C SER A 164 7.81 -13.34 -18.17
N LYS A 165 7.59 -14.59 -17.73
CA LYS A 165 6.63 -15.51 -18.34
C LYS A 165 5.21 -15.30 -17.82
N PHE A 166 5.04 -14.62 -16.69
CA PHE A 166 3.75 -14.37 -16.10
C PHE A 166 3.11 -13.13 -16.69
N PHE A 167 1.79 -13.03 -16.55
CA PHE A 167 1.05 -11.79 -16.73
C PHE A 167 -0.19 -11.79 -15.85
N ASN A 168 -0.23 -10.88 -14.88
CA ASN A 168 -1.40 -10.67 -14.04
C ASN A 168 -2.38 -9.71 -14.71
N ILE A 169 -3.56 -10.22 -15.06
CA ILE A 169 -4.65 -9.43 -15.67
C ILE A 169 -5.56 -8.77 -14.62
N CYS A 170 -5.30 -9.04 -13.33
CA CYS A 170 -6.11 -8.63 -12.19
C CYS A 170 -7.55 -9.12 -12.31
N SER A 171 -8.45 -8.29 -12.87
CA SER A 171 -9.85 -8.61 -13.19
C SER A 171 -10.73 -8.87 -11.96
N ASP A 172 -10.47 -8.14 -10.90
CA ASP A 172 -11.17 -8.07 -9.62
C ASP A 172 -12.29 -7.02 -9.62
N GLU A 173 -13.11 -7.06 -8.55
CA GLU A 173 -14.01 -5.99 -8.11
C GLU A 173 -14.94 -5.42 -9.19
N THR A 174 -15.52 -6.25 -10.06
CA THR A 174 -16.44 -5.80 -11.14
C THR A 174 -17.83 -5.39 -10.65
N TYR A 175 -17.92 -4.30 -9.88
CA TYR A 175 -19.10 -3.89 -9.13
C TYR A 175 -20.36 -3.65 -9.97
N ASP A 176 -20.22 -3.24 -11.22
CA ASP A 176 -21.32 -2.92 -12.13
C ASP A 176 -21.57 -3.96 -13.23
N LEU A 177 -20.87 -5.11 -13.18
CA LEU A 177 -21.06 -6.17 -14.17
C LEU A 177 -22.51 -6.70 -14.19
N GLY A 178 -23.08 -6.80 -15.38
CA GLY A 178 -24.46 -7.24 -15.59
C GLY A 178 -25.52 -6.16 -15.33
N LYS A 179 -25.11 -4.92 -15.04
CA LYS A 179 -26.04 -3.81 -14.75
C LYS A 179 -26.24 -2.87 -15.93
N GLY A 180 -25.47 -2.98 -17.00
CA GLY A 180 -25.64 -2.14 -18.19
C GLY A 180 -25.58 -2.95 -19.47
N THR A 181 -24.52 -2.78 -20.28
CA THR A 181 -24.46 -3.35 -21.64
C THR A 181 -24.58 -4.87 -21.66
N SER A 182 -24.03 -5.55 -20.64
CA SER A 182 -24.10 -6.99 -20.51
C SER A 182 -25.39 -7.48 -19.82
N LYS A 183 -26.30 -6.58 -19.42
CA LYS A 183 -27.51 -6.93 -18.66
C LYS A 183 -28.35 -8.03 -19.31
N GLU A 184 -28.67 -7.88 -20.60
CA GLU A 184 -29.47 -8.89 -21.30
C GLU A 184 -28.79 -10.26 -21.34
N LEU A 185 -27.45 -10.28 -21.40
CA LEU A 185 -26.69 -11.52 -21.37
C LEU A 185 -26.67 -12.09 -19.94
N ALA A 186 -26.42 -11.26 -18.94
CA ALA A 186 -26.43 -11.63 -17.53
C ALA A 186 -27.80 -12.20 -17.10
N ASP A 187 -28.91 -11.63 -17.56
CA ASP A 187 -30.26 -12.14 -17.31
C ASP A 187 -30.47 -13.56 -17.91
N LYS A 188 -29.76 -13.89 -19.01
CA LYS A 188 -29.87 -15.18 -19.70
C LYS A 188 -28.95 -16.27 -19.12
N ILE A 189 -27.71 -15.92 -18.75
CA ILE A 189 -26.68 -16.91 -18.37
C ILE A 189 -26.14 -16.73 -16.95
N GLY A 190 -26.56 -15.69 -16.24
CA GLY A 190 -26.01 -15.29 -14.95
C GLY A 190 -24.72 -14.47 -15.07
N VAL A 191 -24.52 -13.54 -14.13
CA VAL A 191 -23.35 -12.63 -14.10
C VAL A 191 -22.02 -13.38 -14.01
N GLY A 192 -21.95 -14.47 -13.23
CA GLY A 192 -20.74 -15.29 -13.13
C GLY A 192 -20.30 -15.89 -14.46
N ARG A 193 -21.25 -16.31 -15.33
CA ARG A 193 -20.91 -16.80 -16.67
C ARG A 193 -20.50 -15.69 -17.62
N VAL A 194 -21.01 -14.46 -17.43
CA VAL A 194 -20.53 -13.29 -18.18
C VAL A 194 -19.07 -13.00 -17.81
N TYR A 195 -18.76 -13.00 -16.51
CA TYR A 195 -17.38 -12.87 -16.01
C TYR A 195 -16.47 -13.96 -16.59
N LEU A 196 -16.86 -15.23 -16.48
CA LEU A 196 -16.07 -16.35 -17.02
C LEU A 196 -15.81 -16.20 -18.53
N ARG A 197 -16.81 -15.77 -19.33
CA ARG A 197 -16.61 -15.52 -20.76
C ARG A 197 -15.55 -14.46 -21.02
N HIS A 198 -15.51 -13.38 -20.23
CA HIS A 198 -14.45 -12.39 -20.32
C HIS A 198 -13.08 -12.99 -20.04
N ILE A 199 -12.95 -13.72 -18.93
CA ILE A 199 -11.70 -14.39 -18.54
C ILE A 199 -11.20 -15.34 -19.63
N LEU A 200 -12.08 -16.15 -20.23
CA LEU A 200 -11.70 -17.06 -21.30
C LEU A 200 -11.23 -16.34 -22.57
N ARG A 201 -11.87 -15.22 -22.94
CA ARG A 201 -11.43 -14.40 -24.09
C ARG A 201 -10.06 -13.76 -23.84
N VAL A 202 -9.85 -13.19 -22.66
CA VAL A 202 -8.56 -12.59 -22.28
C VAL A 202 -7.48 -13.67 -22.20
N HIS A 203 -7.77 -14.82 -21.58
CA HIS A 203 -6.85 -15.98 -21.52
C HIS A 203 -6.40 -16.42 -22.91
N GLU A 204 -7.33 -16.51 -23.86
CA GLU A 204 -7.00 -16.87 -25.24
C GLU A 204 -6.01 -15.88 -25.87
N ILE A 205 -6.22 -14.57 -25.71
CA ILE A 205 -5.32 -13.52 -26.20
C ILE A 205 -3.94 -13.66 -25.53
N VAL A 206 -3.90 -13.73 -24.19
CA VAL A 206 -2.67 -13.79 -23.39
C VAL A 206 -1.83 -15.02 -23.74
N VAL A 207 -2.45 -16.19 -23.84
CA VAL A 207 -1.74 -17.44 -24.10
C VAL A 207 -1.37 -17.58 -25.57
N LYS A 208 -2.32 -17.42 -26.50
CA LYS A 208 -2.08 -17.72 -27.92
C LYS A 208 -1.26 -16.64 -28.61
N LYS A 209 -1.49 -15.36 -28.29
CA LYS A 209 -0.82 -14.24 -28.97
C LYS A 209 0.48 -13.84 -28.28
N TYR A 210 0.50 -13.84 -26.94
CA TYR A 210 1.64 -13.34 -26.16
C TYR A 210 2.46 -14.43 -25.46
N GLY A 211 1.99 -15.68 -25.44
CA GLY A 211 2.73 -16.80 -24.87
C GLY A 211 3.01 -16.68 -23.37
N LYS A 212 2.19 -15.91 -22.64
CA LYS A 212 2.34 -15.72 -21.19
C LYS A 212 1.47 -16.71 -20.40
N THR A 213 1.87 -17.00 -19.17
CA THR A 213 1.04 -17.69 -18.16
C THR A 213 0.20 -16.64 -17.44
N MET A 214 -1.12 -16.73 -17.58
CA MET A 214 -2.03 -15.76 -17.00
C MET A 214 -2.16 -15.94 -15.48
N MET A 215 -2.14 -14.83 -14.74
CA MET A 215 -2.51 -14.74 -13.33
C MET A 215 -3.74 -13.83 -13.21
N MET A 216 -4.58 -14.05 -12.21
CA MET A 216 -5.73 -13.19 -11.94
C MET A 216 -6.15 -13.29 -10.47
N TRP A 217 -6.83 -12.26 -9.97
CA TRP A 217 -7.41 -12.28 -8.62
C TRP A 217 -8.53 -13.30 -8.51
N GLY A 218 -8.63 -13.89 -7.31
CA GLY A 218 -9.50 -15.02 -7.03
C GLY A 218 -10.90 -14.69 -6.49
N ASP A 219 -11.16 -13.45 -6.10
CA ASP A 219 -12.34 -13.03 -5.34
C ASP A 219 -13.67 -13.28 -6.06
N ILE A 220 -13.76 -12.97 -7.36
CA ILE A 220 -15.00 -13.14 -8.10
C ILE A 220 -15.30 -14.62 -8.34
N ILE A 221 -14.28 -15.43 -8.70
CA ILE A 221 -14.52 -16.83 -9.00
C ILE A 221 -14.86 -17.66 -7.76
N LEU A 222 -14.36 -17.28 -6.57
CA LEU A 222 -14.75 -17.89 -5.31
C LEU A 222 -16.24 -17.69 -4.98
N GLN A 223 -16.88 -16.64 -5.51
CA GLN A 223 -18.32 -16.42 -5.37
C GLN A 223 -19.14 -17.29 -6.34
N HIS A 224 -18.49 -17.92 -7.32
CA HIS A 224 -19.09 -18.83 -8.29
C HIS A 224 -18.38 -20.21 -8.34
N PRO A 225 -18.39 -20.99 -7.23
CA PRO A 225 -17.71 -22.29 -7.19
C PRO A 225 -18.11 -23.26 -8.31
N GLU A 226 -19.35 -23.17 -8.80
CA GLU A 226 -19.88 -23.99 -9.89
C GLU A 226 -19.17 -23.76 -11.23
N LEU A 227 -18.51 -22.61 -11.40
CA LEU A 227 -17.79 -22.22 -12.61
C LEU A 227 -16.30 -22.51 -12.55
N ILE A 228 -15.74 -22.85 -11.38
CA ILE A 228 -14.30 -23.08 -11.23
C ILE A 228 -13.79 -24.21 -12.14
N LYS A 229 -14.60 -25.23 -12.37
CA LYS A 229 -14.25 -26.35 -13.27
C LYS A 229 -14.02 -25.91 -14.73
N ASP A 230 -14.58 -24.77 -15.12
CA ASP A 230 -14.48 -24.21 -16.48
C ASP A 230 -13.28 -23.25 -16.60
N ILE A 231 -12.56 -22.96 -15.51
CA ILE A 231 -11.32 -22.16 -15.51
C ILE A 231 -10.15 -23.03 -16.01
N PRO A 232 -9.39 -22.56 -17.02
CA PRO A 232 -8.17 -23.22 -17.47
C PRO A 232 -7.15 -23.46 -16.34
N LYS A 233 -6.63 -24.69 -16.23
CA LYS A 233 -5.76 -25.12 -15.11
C LYS A 233 -4.35 -24.53 -15.15
N ASP A 234 -3.97 -23.92 -16.27
CA ASP A 234 -2.70 -23.19 -16.42
C ASP A 234 -2.73 -21.79 -15.80
N ILE A 235 -3.92 -21.26 -15.48
CA ILE A 235 -4.09 -19.97 -14.78
C ILE A 235 -3.65 -20.10 -13.32
N ILE A 236 -2.92 -19.10 -12.83
CA ILE A 236 -2.57 -18.98 -11.42
C ILE A 236 -3.54 -18.02 -10.73
N MET A 237 -4.25 -18.52 -9.73
CA MET A 237 -5.16 -17.72 -8.92
C MET A 237 -4.38 -16.96 -7.84
N LEU A 238 -4.60 -15.66 -7.76
CA LEU A 238 -4.07 -14.80 -6.69
C LEU A 238 -5.14 -14.70 -5.60
N ASN A 239 -4.93 -15.43 -4.51
CA ASN A 239 -5.85 -15.50 -3.38
C ASN A 239 -5.51 -14.41 -2.36
N TRP A 240 -6.28 -13.33 -2.35
CA TRP A 240 -6.00 -12.16 -1.51
C TRP A 240 -6.89 -12.08 -0.27
N GLY A 241 -6.36 -11.43 0.77
CA GLY A 241 -7.00 -11.25 2.06
C GLY A 241 -6.06 -10.52 3.02
N TYR A 242 -6.52 -9.42 3.61
CA TYR A 242 -5.63 -8.42 4.22
C TYR A 242 -5.84 -8.22 5.73
N GLU A 243 -6.87 -8.81 6.31
CA GLU A 243 -7.06 -8.84 7.76
C GLU A 243 -6.44 -10.10 8.35
N ALA A 244 -5.98 -10.00 9.58
CA ALA A 244 -5.40 -11.10 10.33
C ALA A 244 -6.47 -12.11 10.75
N GLU A 245 -6.66 -13.14 9.93
CA GLU A 245 -7.54 -14.26 10.23
C GLU A 245 -6.85 -15.33 11.11
N HIS A 246 -7.64 -16.20 11.75
CA HIS A 246 -7.10 -17.40 12.39
C HIS A 246 -6.74 -18.49 11.38
N ASN A 247 -7.50 -18.59 10.29
CA ASN A 247 -7.24 -19.48 9.17
C ASN A 247 -7.80 -18.83 7.90
N TYR A 248 -7.21 -19.15 6.75
CA TYR A 248 -7.68 -18.67 5.45
C TYR A 248 -8.40 -19.80 4.72
N ALA A 249 -9.69 -19.99 5.01
CA ALA A 249 -10.49 -21.07 4.41
C ALA A 249 -10.45 -21.05 2.86
N THR A 250 -10.25 -19.88 2.26
CA THR A 250 -10.11 -19.70 0.81
C THR A 250 -8.94 -20.47 0.21
N THR A 251 -7.85 -20.71 0.95
CA THR A 251 -6.71 -21.50 0.43
C THR A 251 -7.12 -22.94 0.13
N LYS A 252 -7.89 -23.55 1.04
CA LYS A 252 -8.44 -24.89 0.87
C LYS A 252 -9.47 -24.94 -0.25
N GLN A 253 -10.36 -23.94 -0.33
CA GLN A 253 -11.33 -23.83 -1.42
C GLN A 253 -10.64 -23.80 -2.79
N PHE A 254 -9.56 -23.04 -2.96
CA PHE A 254 -8.78 -23.06 -4.20
C PHE A 254 -8.08 -24.39 -4.44
N ALA A 255 -7.44 -24.96 -3.42
CA ALA A 255 -6.70 -26.21 -3.57
C ALA A 255 -7.59 -27.38 -3.98
N GLU A 256 -8.81 -27.46 -3.43
CA GLU A 256 -9.80 -28.49 -3.76
C GLU A 256 -10.25 -28.44 -5.24
N THR A 257 -10.03 -27.31 -5.91
CA THR A 257 -10.38 -27.14 -7.33
C THR A 257 -9.29 -27.62 -8.27
N GLY A 258 -8.09 -27.89 -7.76
CA GLY A 258 -6.91 -28.23 -8.56
C GLY A 258 -6.34 -27.05 -9.37
N LEU A 259 -6.73 -25.81 -9.08
CA LEU A 259 -6.09 -24.62 -9.64
C LEU A 259 -4.80 -24.30 -8.90
N ARG A 260 -3.84 -23.73 -9.64
CA ARG A 260 -2.59 -23.20 -9.08
C ARG A 260 -2.92 -21.92 -8.33
N GLN A 261 -2.26 -21.66 -7.19
CA GLN A 261 -2.54 -20.47 -6.40
C GLN A 261 -1.29 -19.84 -5.77
N PHE A 262 -1.30 -18.52 -5.64
CA PHE A 262 -0.45 -17.76 -4.72
C PHE A 262 -1.32 -17.19 -3.61
N VAL A 263 -0.78 -17.11 -2.39
CA VAL A 263 -1.40 -16.35 -1.30
C VAL A 263 -0.95 -14.89 -1.36
N CYS A 264 -1.87 -13.96 -1.14
CA CYS A 264 -1.63 -12.53 -1.32
C CYS A 264 -2.02 -11.76 -0.05
N PRO A 265 -1.18 -11.82 1.01
CA PRO A 265 -1.33 -10.97 2.20
C PRO A 265 -1.03 -9.51 1.86
N GLY A 266 -1.07 -8.62 2.85
CA GLY A 266 -0.72 -7.22 2.64
C GLY A 266 0.05 -6.56 3.78
N THR A 267 0.85 -5.55 3.42
CA THR A 267 1.64 -4.72 4.34
C THR A 267 0.79 -3.91 5.33
N SER A 268 -0.53 -3.80 5.08
CA SER A 268 -1.47 -2.99 5.86
C SER A 268 -1.05 -1.52 5.99
N SER A 269 -0.42 -0.98 4.95
CA SER A 269 0.16 0.37 4.88
C SER A 269 -0.79 1.43 4.29
N TRP A 270 -1.92 1.04 3.71
CA TRP A 270 -2.88 1.95 3.07
C TRP A 270 -3.96 2.46 4.05
N ASN A 271 -4.52 3.64 3.76
CA ASN A 271 -5.53 4.32 4.60
C ASN A 271 -5.14 4.43 6.10
N VAL A 272 -3.85 4.64 6.37
CA VAL A 272 -3.26 4.78 7.71
C VAL A 272 -2.19 5.89 7.71
N LEU A 273 -1.84 6.43 8.88
CA LEU A 273 -0.66 7.29 9.03
C LEU A 273 0.63 6.46 9.19
N PHE A 274 0.51 5.25 9.73
CA PHE A 274 1.58 4.24 9.80
C PHE A 274 0.97 2.83 9.74
N PRO A 275 1.67 1.80 9.21
CA PRO A 275 1.09 0.48 8.98
C PRO A 275 0.50 -0.16 10.25
N ARG A 276 -0.56 -0.97 10.07
CA ARG A 276 -1.12 -1.81 11.13
C ARG A 276 -0.23 -3.04 11.34
N ILE A 277 0.93 -2.86 11.95
CA ILE A 277 2.00 -3.88 12.00
C ILE A 277 1.50 -5.22 12.61
N ASN A 278 0.73 -5.20 13.69
CA ASN A 278 0.23 -6.45 14.29
C ASN A 278 -0.74 -7.19 13.35
N ASN A 279 -1.56 -6.43 12.60
CA ASN A 279 -2.42 -7.01 11.57
C ASN A 279 -1.58 -7.60 10.42
N SER A 280 -0.64 -6.81 9.89
CA SER A 280 0.26 -7.23 8.81
C SER A 280 1.00 -8.52 9.16
N ASN A 281 1.56 -8.61 10.36
CA ASN A 281 2.37 -9.77 10.76
C ASN A 281 1.53 -11.04 10.88
N ALA A 282 0.41 -10.95 11.60
CA ALA A 282 -0.51 -12.07 11.74
C ALA A 282 -1.17 -12.45 10.40
N ASN A 283 -1.41 -11.47 9.52
CA ASN A 283 -1.91 -11.72 8.17
C ASN A 283 -0.88 -12.50 7.33
N ILE A 284 0.34 -11.97 7.20
CA ILE A 284 1.41 -12.58 6.39
C ILE A 284 1.76 -13.98 6.90
N SER A 285 2.10 -14.14 8.18
CA SER A 285 2.55 -15.42 8.74
C SER A 285 1.52 -16.54 8.55
N ARG A 286 0.27 -16.31 8.98
CA ARG A 286 -0.80 -17.31 8.94
C ARG A 286 -1.29 -17.60 7.53
N PHE A 287 -1.25 -16.62 6.62
CA PHE A 287 -1.65 -16.85 5.23
C PHE A 287 -0.59 -17.64 4.47
N VAL A 288 0.69 -17.37 4.72
CA VAL A 288 1.81 -18.19 4.24
C VAL A 288 1.70 -19.62 4.75
N GLU A 289 1.49 -19.80 6.06
CA GLU A 289 1.28 -21.12 6.66
C GLU A 289 0.09 -21.85 6.01
N SER A 290 -1.06 -21.20 5.90
CA SER A 290 -2.27 -21.74 5.26
C SER A 290 -2.06 -22.08 3.78
N GLY A 291 -1.19 -21.35 3.08
CA GLY A 291 -0.82 -21.60 1.70
C GLY A 291 0.07 -22.83 1.55
N ILE A 292 1.07 -22.99 2.41
CA ILE A 292 1.97 -24.15 2.42
C ILE A 292 1.21 -25.43 2.73
N GLU A 293 0.27 -25.41 3.69
CA GLU A 293 -0.57 -26.57 4.04
C GLU A 293 -1.29 -27.18 2.82
N VAL A 294 -1.62 -26.36 1.83
CA VAL A 294 -2.38 -26.77 0.65
C VAL A 294 -1.55 -26.79 -0.64
N GLY A 295 -0.24 -26.54 -0.55
CA GLY A 295 0.66 -26.56 -1.70
C GLY A 295 0.53 -25.35 -2.64
N ALA A 296 0.24 -24.16 -2.10
CA ALA A 296 0.34 -22.91 -2.86
C ALA A 296 1.75 -22.74 -3.44
N GLU A 297 1.86 -22.25 -4.67
CA GLU A 297 3.14 -22.14 -5.38
C GLU A 297 4.00 -20.96 -4.90
N GLY A 298 3.39 -19.98 -4.25
CA GLY A 298 4.10 -18.83 -3.73
C GLY A 298 3.24 -17.82 -2.99
N MET A 299 3.87 -16.70 -2.67
CA MET A 299 3.27 -15.56 -2.01
C MET A 299 3.63 -14.27 -2.74
N LEU A 300 2.62 -13.40 -2.89
CA LEU A 300 2.77 -12.04 -3.41
C LEU A 300 2.21 -11.05 -2.38
N ASN A 301 3.08 -10.46 -1.55
CA ASN A 301 2.67 -9.52 -0.50
C ASN A 301 2.29 -8.16 -1.12
N THR A 302 1.08 -7.70 -0.86
CA THR A 302 0.50 -6.51 -1.51
C THR A 302 0.75 -5.24 -0.71
N ASP A 303 1.14 -4.17 -1.41
CA ASP A 303 1.33 -2.83 -0.87
C ASP A 303 0.51 -1.82 -1.68
N TRP A 304 -0.74 -1.65 -1.24
CA TRP A 304 -1.73 -0.80 -1.90
C TRP A 304 -1.54 0.68 -1.59
N GLY A 305 -2.01 1.52 -2.49
CA GLY A 305 -1.97 2.98 -2.37
C GLY A 305 -3.33 3.62 -2.14
N ASP A 306 -4.29 2.95 -1.52
CA ASP A 306 -5.66 3.47 -1.43
C ASP A 306 -5.75 4.87 -0.82
N GLY A 307 -6.70 5.66 -1.34
CA GLY A 307 -6.90 7.03 -0.90
C GLY A 307 -5.77 7.97 -1.31
N GLY A 308 -5.20 7.84 -2.51
CA GLY A 308 -4.20 8.79 -3.03
C GLY A 308 -2.75 8.47 -2.64
N HIS A 309 -2.51 7.23 -2.21
CA HIS A 309 -1.21 6.63 -1.94
C HIS A 309 -0.36 7.48 -1.00
N TYR A 310 -0.96 7.85 0.13
CA TYR A 310 -0.38 8.72 1.14
C TYR A 310 0.86 8.12 1.83
N ASN A 311 0.89 6.79 2.01
CA ASN A 311 1.94 6.05 2.72
C ASN A 311 3.31 6.20 2.06
N LEU A 312 4.36 6.50 2.82
CA LEU A 312 5.72 6.63 2.29
C LEU A 312 6.37 5.25 2.18
N LEU A 313 7.33 5.06 1.27
CA LEU A 313 7.96 3.73 1.06
C LEU A 313 8.66 3.22 2.32
N GLY A 314 9.23 4.12 3.13
CA GLY A 314 9.83 3.79 4.42
C GLY A 314 8.89 3.05 5.38
N HIS A 315 7.58 3.17 5.18
CA HIS A 315 6.56 2.47 5.97
C HIS A 315 6.40 1.01 5.53
N SER A 316 6.66 0.69 4.26
CA SER A 316 6.41 -0.64 3.69
C SER A 316 7.57 -1.63 3.89
N TRP A 317 8.79 -1.16 4.15
CA TRP A 317 9.99 -2.02 4.26
C TRP A 317 9.86 -3.14 5.29
N TYR A 318 9.28 -2.83 6.47
CA TYR A 318 9.06 -3.85 7.50
C TYR A 318 8.19 -4.99 6.96
N GLY A 319 7.05 -4.67 6.33
CA GLY A 319 6.13 -5.68 5.77
C GLY A 319 6.75 -6.47 4.61
N PHE A 320 7.53 -5.82 3.74
CA PHE A 320 8.28 -6.50 2.68
C PHE A 320 9.26 -7.53 3.24
N ILE A 321 10.11 -7.11 4.17
CA ILE A 321 11.18 -7.96 4.72
C ILE A 321 10.59 -9.03 5.64
N TYR A 322 9.52 -8.73 6.38
CA TYR A 322 8.77 -9.72 7.15
C TYR A 322 8.21 -10.81 6.23
N SER A 323 7.60 -10.44 5.10
CA SER A 323 7.09 -11.42 4.14
C SER A 323 8.18 -12.28 3.49
N ALA A 324 9.39 -11.73 3.33
CA ALA A 324 10.54 -12.50 2.88
C ALA A 324 10.93 -13.59 3.90
N GLU A 325 11.04 -13.24 5.18
CA GLU A 325 11.31 -14.20 6.26
C GLU A 325 10.21 -15.26 6.35
N GLN A 326 8.94 -14.86 6.43
CA GLN A 326 7.83 -15.80 6.63
C GLN A 326 7.69 -16.78 5.46
N SER A 327 7.83 -16.32 4.21
CA SER A 327 7.77 -17.19 3.04
C SER A 327 8.99 -18.12 2.89
N TRP A 328 10.08 -17.81 3.59
CA TRP A 328 11.24 -18.70 3.74
C TRP A 328 11.02 -19.74 4.84
N SER A 329 10.38 -19.36 5.96
CA SER A 329 10.30 -20.14 7.20
C SER A 329 8.92 -20.75 7.52
N SER A 330 8.09 -21.00 6.50
CA SER A 330 6.74 -21.56 6.65
C SER A 330 5.77 -20.74 7.52
N GLY A 331 5.97 -19.42 7.64
CA GLY A 331 5.13 -18.61 8.51
C GLY A 331 5.43 -18.78 10.01
N LYS A 332 6.59 -19.37 10.38
CA LYS A 332 6.88 -19.80 11.75
C LYS A 332 7.80 -18.86 12.54
N THR A 333 8.50 -17.95 11.87
CA THR A 333 9.36 -16.99 12.58
C THR A 333 8.49 -16.08 13.44
N THR A 334 8.78 -15.99 14.74
CA THR A 334 8.01 -15.12 15.64
C THR A 334 8.33 -13.65 15.40
N ASP A 335 7.42 -12.76 15.81
CA ASP A 335 7.64 -11.31 15.71
C ASP A 335 8.92 -10.86 16.44
N ASP A 336 9.18 -11.36 17.65
CA ASP A 336 10.36 -10.99 18.44
C ASP A 336 11.68 -11.46 17.79
N GLU A 337 11.69 -12.68 17.24
CA GLU A 337 12.85 -13.20 16.50
C GLU A 337 13.12 -12.39 15.23
N PHE A 338 12.07 -12.00 14.51
CA PHE A 338 12.19 -11.15 13.34
C PHE A 338 12.69 -9.75 13.73
N ASP A 339 12.05 -9.11 14.72
CA ASP A 339 12.35 -7.74 15.13
C ASP A 339 13.81 -7.59 15.57
N GLY A 340 14.35 -8.60 16.27
CA GLY A 340 15.76 -8.65 16.66
C GLY A 340 16.72 -8.68 15.46
N LYS A 341 16.40 -9.45 14.42
CA LYS A 341 17.20 -9.51 13.19
C LYS A 341 17.02 -8.24 12.34
N PHE A 342 15.80 -7.75 12.22
CA PHE A 342 15.44 -6.65 11.33
C PHE A 342 16.13 -5.34 11.72
N SER A 343 16.17 -5.00 13.02
CA SER A 343 16.86 -3.80 13.51
C SER A 343 18.35 -3.82 13.12
N HIS A 344 19.00 -4.97 13.32
CA HIS A 344 20.40 -5.15 12.99
C HIS A 344 20.65 -5.16 11.47
N LEU A 345 19.94 -6.01 10.71
CA LEU A 345 20.23 -6.24 9.30
C LEU A 345 19.79 -5.09 8.38
N PHE A 346 18.69 -4.42 8.71
CA PHE A 346 18.18 -3.33 7.89
C PHE A 346 18.71 -1.97 8.33
N PHE A 347 18.74 -1.69 9.64
CA PHE A 347 19.17 -0.39 10.17
C PHE A 347 20.61 -0.37 10.70
N GLY A 348 21.30 -1.52 10.82
CA GLY A 348 22.57 -1.58 11.54
C GLY A 348 22.44 -1.29 13.04
N ASP A 349 21.22 -1.37 13.60
CA ASP A 349 20.94 -1.07 15.00
C ASP A 349 21.01 -2.33 15.87
N GLU A 350 22.16 -2.52 16.51
CA GLU A 350 22.41 -3.62 17.47
C GLU A 350 21.54 -3.57 18.72
N SER A 351 20.95 -2.41 19.03
CA SER A 351 20.18 -2.23 20.27
C SER A 351 18.73 -2.69 20.15
N GLY A 352 18.23 -2.97 18.94
CA GLY A 352 16.83 -3.35 18.70
C GLY A 352 15.82 -2.20 18.87
N LYS A 353 16.30 -0.97 19.05
CA LYS A 353 15.46 0.20 19.32
C LYS A 353 14.68 0.63 18.09
N MET A 354 15.24 0.55 16.88
CA MET A 354 14.50 0.89 15.66
C MET A 354 13.28 -0.01 15.45
N SER A 355 13.41 -1.33 15.67
CA SER A 355 12.25 -2.23 15.71
C SER A 355 11.26 -1.83 16.79
N THR A 356 11.74 -1.47 18.00
CA THR A 356 10.87 -0.97 19.08
C THR A 356 10.05 0.25 18.67
N ALA A 357 10.67 1.23 17.99
CA ALA A 357 9.98 2.42 17.49
C ALA A 357 8.89 2.06 16.46
N ILE A 358 9.20 1.16 15.53
CA ILE A 358 8.25 0.67 14.53
C ILE A 358 7.07 -0.04 15.19
N ARG A 359 7.32 -0.90 16.19
CA ARG A 359 6.25 -1.60 16.93
C ARG A 359 5.37 -0.62 17.71
N ARG A 360 5.95 0.38 18.38
CA ARG A 360 5.20 1.42 19.10
C ARG A 360 4.30 2.22 18.16
N LEU A 361 4.84 2.64 17.03
CA LEU A 361 4.08 3.41 16.05
C LEU A 361 3.00 2.53 15.37
N GLY A 362 3.29 1.27 15.09
CA GLY A 362 2.31 0.30 14.60
C GLY A 362 1.16 0.03 15.59
N GLU A 363 1.47 -0.04 16.89
CA GLU A 363 0.47 -0.15 17.96
C GLU A 363 -0.44 1.08 18.00
N SER A 364 0.09 2.28 17.76
CA SER A 364 -0.70 3.52 17.73
C SER A 364 -1.81 3.46 16.66
N SER A 365 -1.53 2.86 15.50
CA SER A 365 -2.49 2.70 14.40
C SER A 365 -3.68 1.81 14.74
N GLN A 366 -3.59 1.01 15.80
CA GLN A 366 -4.62 0.05 16.22
C GLN A 366 -5.19 0.37 17.61
N CYS A 367 -4.85 1.52 18.19
CA CYS A 367 -5.38 1.98 19.48
C CYS A 367 -6.83 2.49 19.36
N HIS A 368 -7.78 1.65 18.95
CA HIS A 368 -9.20 2.00 18.89
C HIS A 368 -10.05 0.77 19.24
N ASP A 369 -11.30 1.02 19.64
CA ASP A 369 -12.19 0.01 20.22
C ASP A 369 -13.41 -0.30 19.34
N PHE A 370 -13.34 0.07 18.07
CA PHE A 370 -14.34 -0.24 17.07
C PHE A 370 -13.73 -0.90 15.83
N PRO A 371 -14.50 -1.72 15.09
CA PRO A 371 -14.01 -2.37 13.87
C PRO A 371 -13.57 -1.33 12.82
N ALA A 372 -12.36 -1.53 12.29
CA ALA A 372 -11.80 -0.77 11.17
C ALA A 372 -11.10 -1.75 10.24
N HIS A 373 -11.71 -2.04 9.10
CA HIS A 373 -11.21 -2.99 8.10
C HIS A 373 -10.46 -2.23 7.00
N ASN A 374 -9.25 -2.67 6.63
CA ASN A 374 -8.43 -2.03 5.59
C ASN A 374 -8.09 -0.54 5.84
N HIS A 375 -8.23 -0.03 7.07
CA HIS A 375 -7.86 1.34 7.41
C HIS A 375 -7.58 1.50 8.91
N SER A 376 -7.13 2.70 9.31
CA SER A 376 -7.10 3.13 10.71
C SER A 376 -7.85 4.46 10.85
N PRO A 377 -8.67 4.65 11.90
CA PRO A 377 -9.38 5.91 12.11
C PRO A 377 -8.46 7.12 12.27
N GLN A 378 -7.18 6.90 12.64
CA GLN A 378 -6.19 7.97 12.75
C GLN A 378 -6.01 8.75 11.43
N PHE A 379 -6.09 8.05 10.29
CA PHE A 379 -5.91 8.67 8.97
C PHE A 379 -7.02 9.67 8.69
N TYR A 380 -8.27 9.28 8.92
CA TYR A 380 -9.41 10.17 8.71
C TYR A 380 -9.46 11.29 9.77
N ALA A 381 -9.22 10.96 11.04
CA ALA A 381 -9.21 11.95 12.12
C ALA A 381 -8.14 13.04 11.96
N MET A 382 -7.06 12.77 11.22
CA MET A 382 -6.08 13.78 10.83
C MET A 382 -6.73 14.92 10.03
N TYR A 383 -7.56 14.59 9.04
CA TYR A 383 -8.08 15.54 8.05
C TYR A 383 -9.52 16.03 8.32
N GLU A 384 -10.28 15.34 9.19
CA GLU A 384 -11.66 15.73 9.51
C GLU A 384 -11.78 17.10 10.21
N ASP A 385 -12.96 17.71 10.12
CA ASP A 385 -13.30 18.91 10.90
C ASP A 385 -13.28 18.63 12.42
N MET A 386 -12.87 19.62 13.23
CA MET A 386 -12.75 19.47 14.68
C MET A 386 -14.08 19.39 15.44
N LEU A 387 -15.20 19.82 14.87
CA LEU A 387 -16.51 19.81 15.53
C LEU A 387 -17.47 18.78 14.93
N THR A 388 -17.30 18.46 13.65
CA THR A 388 -18.22 17.57 12.91
C THR A 388 -17.56 16.29 12.41
N GLY A 389 -16.28 16.06 12.71
CA GLY A 389 -15.55 14.86 12.30
C GLY A 389 -16.10 13.58 12.93
N GLU A 390 -16.58 12.66 12.11
CA GLU A 390 -17.17 11.39 12.57
C GLU A 390 -16.13 10.53 13.29
N ARG A 391 -14.94 10.32 12.68
CA ARG A 391 -13.88 9.48 13.27
C ARG A 391 -13.23 10.20 14.45
N THR A 392 -13.07 11.52 14.33
CA THR A 392 -12.59 12.40 15.40
C THR A 392 -13.36 12.18 16.69
N HIS A 393 -14.70 12.25 16.66
CA HIS A 393 -15.53 12.12 17.85
C HIS A 393 -15.89 10.68 18.24
N ARG A 394 -15.64 9.71 17.37
CA ARG A 394 -15.79 8.27 17.70
C ARG A 394 -14.58 7.74 18.47
N LEU A 395 -13.40 8.34 18.30
CA LEU A 395 -12.20 7.98 19.05
C LEU A 395 -12.34 8.39 20.52
N LYS A 396 -12.02 7.48 21.44
CA LYS A 396 -12.03 7.79 22.88
C LYS A 396 -10.79 8.58 23.28
N THR A 397 -10.95 9.51 24.22
CA THR A 397 -9.88 10.40 24.70
C THR A 397 -8.65 9.63 25.20
N GLU A 398 -8.83 8.55 25.95
CA GLU A 398 -7.74 7.71 26.47
C GLU A 398 -6.96 7.01 25.35
N ASN A 399 -7.66 6.55 24.31
CA ASN A 399 -7.05 5.93 23.15
C ASN A 399 -6.19 6.93 22.38
N VAL A 400 -6.70 8.14 22.17
CA VAL A 400 -5.96 9.23 21.49
C VAL A 400 -4.74 9.67 22.30
N ARG A 401 -4.83 9.72 23.63
CA ARG A 401 -3.65 9.97 24.50
C ARG A 401 -2.59 8.91 24.31
N LYS A 402 -2.99 7.63 24.35
CA LYS A 402 -2.08 6.50 24.13
C LYS A 402 -1.42 6.56 22.75
N MET A 403 -2.18 6.86 21.69
CA MET A 403 -1.61 7.06 20.33
C MET A 403 -0.49 8.11 20.34
N GLY A 404 -0.75 9.27 20.95
CA GLY A 404 0.22 10.35 21.02
C GLY A 404 1.44 10.06 21.90
N GLU A 405 1.29 9.23 22.94
CA GLU A 405 2.39 8.77 23.80
C GLU A 405 3.30 7.78 23.05
N LEU A 406 2.71 6.74 22.44
CA LEU A 406 3.43 5.76 21.63
C LEU A 406 4.21 6.42 20.49
N ALA A 407 3.61 7.40 19.81
CA ALA A 407 4.27 8.13 18.73
C ALA A 407 5.42 9.01 19.22
N LYS A 408 5.35 9.59 20.43
CA LYS A 408 6.46 10.34 21.02
C LYS A 408 7.62 9.41 21.39
N GLU A 409 7.34 8.29 22.03
CA GLU A 409 8.36 7.27 22.36
C GLU A 409 9.09 6.80 21.10
N ALA A 410 8.33 6.52 20.03
CA ALA A 410 8.91 6.14 18.74
C ALA A 410 9.77 7.27 18.16
N LEU A 411 9.28 8.51 18.17
CA LEU A 411 10.02 9.66 17.64
C LEU A 411 11.34 9.89 18.39
N GLU A 412 11.34 9.83 19.72
CA GLU A 412 12.55 9.99 20.54
C GLU A 412 13.61 8.94 20.21
N ILE A 413 13.20 7.68 20.00
CA ILE A 413 14.09 6.61 19.57
C ILE A 413 14.69 6.93 18.20
N ILE A 414 13.85 7.29 17.22
CA ILE A 414 14.29 7.55 15.84
C ILE A 414 15.21 8.76 15.75
N GLU A 415 14.96 9.81 16.55
CA GLU A 415 15.83 10.99 16.60
C GLU A 415 17.20 10.69 17.24
N SER A 416 17.31 9.62 18.03
CA SER A 416 18.57 9.15 18.62
C SER A 416 19.33 8.13 17.75
N TYR A 417 18.71 7.66 16.66
CA TYR A 417 19.31 6.68 15.76
C TYR A 417 20.38 7.34 14.88
N GLU A 418 21.53 6.69 14.76
CA GLU A 418 22.63 7.06 13.86
C GLU A 418 22.56 6.19 12.59
N PRO A 419 22.15 6.74 11.44
CA PRO A 419 22.03 5.97 10.21
C PRO A 419 23.38 5.47 9.68
N ILE A 420 23.37 4.25 9.14
CA ILE A 420 24.57 3.63 8.56
C ILE A 420 24.80 4.07 7.10
N ASP A 421 23.75 4.50 6.41
CA ASP A 421 23.78 4.97 5.03
C ASP A 421 22.64 5.97 4.73
N TRP A 422 22.50 6.35 3.46
CA TRP A 422 21.47 7.29 3.02
C TRP A 422 20.07 6.67 3.07
N GLU A 423 19.94 5.40 2.69
CA GLU A 423 18.69 4.67 2.56
C GLU A 423 18.02 4.47 3.92
N THR A 424 18.80 4.05 4.92
CA THR A 424 18.38 3.92 6.31
C THR A 424 18.06 5.28 6.93
N LYS A 425 18.82 6.33 6.60
CA LYS A 425 18.53 7.71 7.04
C LYS A 425 17.19 8.19 6.51
N LEU A 426 16.94 7.99 5.22
CA LEU A 426 15.70 8.39 4.57
C LEU A 426 14.52 7.60 5.15
N THR A 427 14.67 6.29 5.30
CA THR A 427 13.64 5.43 5.91
C THR A 427 13.31 5.87 7.34
N ALA A 428 14.32 6.12 8.18
CA ALA A 428 14.13 6.62 9.54
C ALA A 428 13.38 7.96 9.53
N ARG A 429 13.70 8.87 8.60
CA ARG A 429 12.99 10.14 8.42
C ARG A 429 11.52 9.95 8.02
N GLU A 430 11.22 9.02 7.12
CA GLU A 430 9.85 8.70 6.69
C GLU A 430 9.01 8.13 7.86
N ILE A 431 9.62 7.30 8.73
CA ILE A 431 8.98 6.78 9.94
C ILE A 431 8.78 7.90 10.98
N ALA A 432 9.79 8.74 11.20
CA ALA A 432 9.69 9.91 12.10
C ALA A 432 8.59 10.87 11.65
N PHE A 433 8.42 11.07 10.34
CA PHE A 433 7.35 11.88 9.79
C PHE A 433 5.96 11.34 10.19
N ALA A 434 5.72 10.03 10.04
CA ALA A 434 4.48 9.42 10.51
C ALA A 434 4.25 9.62 12.03
N ALA A 435 5.30 9.50 12.84
CA ALA A 435 5.21 9.79 14.28
C ALA A 435 4.80 11.25 14.56
N LYS A 436 5.40 12.22 13.86
CA LYS A 436 5.01 13.65 13.95
C LYS A 436 3.54 13.87 13.60
N GLN A 437 3.03 13.16 12.60
CA GLN A 437 1.62 13.25 12.21
C GLN A 437 0.68 12.67 13.27
N VAL A 438 1.00 11.50 13.82
CA VAL A 438 0.20 10.90 14.90
C VAL A 438 0.19 11.81 16.13
N ILE A 439 1.32 12.45 16.47
CA ILE A 439 1.42 13.44 17.55
C ILE A 439 0.55 14.67 17.26
N TYR A 440 0.58 15.19 16.04
CA TYR A 440 -0.23 16.32 15.61
C TYR A 440 -1.72 16.00 15.69
N MET A 441 -2.13 14.88 15.06
CA MET A 441 -3.50 14.38 15.06
C MET A 441 -4.01 14.19 16.49
N SER A 442 -3.20 13.58 17.37
CA SER A 442 -3.59 13.36 18.76
C SER A 442 -3.87 14.68 19.49
N LYS A 443 -3.02 15.70 19.30
CA LYS A 443 -3.25 17.04 19.87
C LYS A 443 -4.52 17.69 19.32
N LYS A 444 -4.75 17.59 18.02
CA LYS A 444 -5.95 18.09 17.35
C LYS A 444 -7.22 17.44 17.88
N VAL A 445 -7.27 16.11 17.93
CA VAL A 445 -8.45 15.35 18.37
C VAL A 445 -8.74 15.60 19.86
N LEU A 446 -7.71 15.63 20.72
CA LEU A 446 -7.90 15.97 22.13
C LEU A 446 -8.45 17.40 22.33
N LEU A 447 -7.96 18.37 21.55
CA LEU A 447 -8.49 19.74 21.57
C LEU A 447 -9.92 19.79 21.05
N SER A 448 -10.23 19.01 20.01
CA SER A 448 -11.57 18.86 19.45
C SER A 448 -12.58 18.34 20.49
N HIS A 449 -12.22 17.34 21.29
CA HIS A 449 -13.10 16.84 22.37
C HIS A 449 -13.41 17.94 23.40
N GLN A 450 -12.37 18.66 23.85
CA GLN A 450 -12.54 19.77 24.79
C GLN A 450 -13.36 20.92 24.20
N LEU A 451 -13.18 21.19 22.91
CA LEU A 451 -13.91 22.24 22.20
C LEU A 451 -15.38 21.85 22.00
N LYS A 452 -15.67 20.58 21.72
CA LYS A 452 -17.04 20.09 21.60
C LYS A 452 -17.81 20.26 22.90
N GLU A 453 -17.20 19.90 24.04
CA GLU A 453 -17.77 20.15 25.37
C GLU A 453 -18.00 21.65 25.64
N LEU A 454 -17.08 22.51 25.19
CA LEU A 454 -17.22 23.96 25.31
C LEU A 454 -18.43 24.48 24.50
N MET A 455 -18.53 24.07 23.24
CA MET A 455 -19.61 24.48 22.34
C MET A 455 -20.98 24.01 22.87
N ASP A 456 -21.07 22.76 23.34
CA ASP A 456 -22.30 22.23 23.92
C ASP A 456 -22.73 23.04 25.16
N LYS A 457 -21.79 23.51 25.99
CA LYS A 457 -22.08 24.42 27.12
C LYS A 457 -22.56 25.80 26.66
N ILE A 458 -21.97 26.36 25.61
CA ILE A 458 -22.36 27.67 25.06
C ILE A 458 -23.78 27.64 24.46
N GLU A 459 -24.12 26.53 23.81
CA GLU A 459 -25.44 26.30 23.22
C GLU A 459 -26.50 25.98 24.29
N SER A 460 -26.08 25.40 25.42
CA SER A 460 -26.97 25.15 26.56
C SER A 460 -27.42 26.47 27.24
N LYS A 461 -28.66 26.51 27.76
CA LYS A 461 -29.17 27.62 28.59
C LYS A 461 -28.63 27.59 30.04
N ALA A 462 -27.50 26.92 30.28
CA ALA A 462 -26.94 26.73 31.61
C ALA A 462 -26.28 28.01 32.16
N ALA A 463 -26.17 28.10 33.49
CA ALA A 463 -25.45 29.18 34.17
C ALA A 463 -23.98 29.28 33.74
N ASP A 464 -23.41 28.18 33.26
CA ASP A 464 -22.00 28.04 32.89
C ASP A 464 -21.66 28.67 31.52
N LYS A 465 -22.65 29.18 30.78
CA LYS A 465 -22.42 29.78 29.44
C LYS A 465 -21.40 30.91 29.47
N TYR A 466 -21.48 31.80 30.47
CA TYR A 466 -20.57 32.94 30.57
C TYR A 466 -19.11 32.50 30.81
N GLU A 467 -18.90 31.51 31.69
CA GLU A 467 -17.57 30.94 31.93
C GLU A 467 -17.02 30.21 30.69
N ALA A 468 -17.88 29.55 29.92
CA ALA A 468 -17.49 28.90 28.68
C ALA A 468 -17.04 29.93 27.62
N VAL A 469 -17.78 31.02 27.42
CA VAL A 469 -17.41 32.09 26.47
C VAL A 469 -16.04 32.71 26.83
N GLN A 470 -15.73 32.87 28.12
CA GLN A 470 -14.43 33.38 28.57
C GLN A 470 -13.24 32.49 28.19
N LYS A 471 -13.46 31.20 27.89
CA LYS A 471 -12.41 30.26 27.47
C LYS A 471 -12.15 30.30 25.96
N ILE A 472 -13.03 30.91 25.15
CA ILE A 472 -12.89 30.94 23.68
C ILE A 472 -11.52 31.50 23.22
N PRO A 473 -10.99 32.61 23.77
CA PRO A 473 -9.68 33.13 23.32
C PRO A 473 -8.53 32.13 23.50
N GLN A 474 -8.59 31.30 24.56
CA GLN A 474 -7.61 30.22 24.78
C GLN A 474 -7.70 29.16 23.68
N PHE A 475 -8.92 28.73 23.32
CA PHE A 475 -9.13 27.77 22.23
C PHE A 475 -8.71 28.35 20.87
N GLN A 476 -9.06 29.61 20.58
CA GLN A 476 -8.61 30.29 19.36
C GLN A 476 -7.08 30.30 19.25
N ALA A 477 -6.35 30.58 20.35
CA ALA A 477 -4.89 30.54 20.35
C ALA A 477 -4.34 29.14 20.10
N GLN A 478 -4.94 28.10 20.70
CA GLN A 478 -4.54 26.71 20.49
C GLN A 478 -4.81 26.23 19.04
N ILE A 479 -5.96 26.60 18.46
CA ILE A 479 -6.31 26.29 17.07
C ILE A 479 -5.38 27.02 16.10
N LYS A 480 -5.08 28.31 16.32
CA LYS A 480 -4.09 29.05 15.53
C LYS A 480 -2.72 28.36 15.58
N SER A 481 -2.28 27.90 16.75
CA SER A 481 -1.03 27.15 16.88
C SER A 481 -1.04 25.80 16.15
N LEU A 482 -2.17 25.08 16.12
CA LEU A 482 -2.32 23.86 15.33
C LEU A 482 -2.26 24.17 13.83
N LYS A 483 -2.90 25.25 13.38
CA LYS A 483 -2.85 25.69 11.98
C LYS A 483 -1.42 26.02 11.56
N GLU A 484 -0.70 26.83 12.35
CA GLU A 484 0.70 27.20 12.09
C GLU A 484 1.64 25.97 11.99
N LYS A 485 1.39 24.95 12.81
CA LYS A 485 2.17 23.70 12.80
C LYS A 485 1.87 22.79 11.61
N LEU A 486 0.84 23.08 10.81
CA LEU A 486 0.50 22.26 9.65
C LEU A 486 1.45 22.53 8.47
N SER A 487 1.85 23.79 8.26
CA SER A 487 2.74 24.14 7.14
C SER A 487 4.06 23.35 7.11
N PRO A 488 4.79 23.17 8.24
CA PRO A 488 5.97 22.29 8.25
C PRO A 488 5.67 20.83 7.90
N ILE A 489 4.50 20.30 8.29
CA ILE A 489 4.09 18.93 7.97
C ILE A 489 3.83 18.79 6.46
N ILE A 490 3.15 19.78 5.85
CA ILE A 490 2.89 19.81 4.41
C ILE A 490 4.21 19.85 3.62
N ASN A 491 5.12 20.74 4.01
CA ASN A 491 6.42 20.89 3.34
C ASN A 491 7.26 19.61 3.45
N GLU A 492 7.30 18.97 4.64
CA GLU A 492 8.03 17.70 4.82
C GLU A 492 7.39 16.55 4.04
N PHE A 493 6.06 16.49 3.96
CA PHE A 493 5.35 15.52 3.12
C PHE A 493 5.72 15.67 1.64
N GLU A 494 5.67 16.89 1.11
CA GLU A 494 5.99 17.15 -0.30
C GLU A 494 7.45 16.82 -0.61
N GLU A 495 8.38 17.14 0.30
CA GLU A 495 9.79 16.77 0.14
C GLU A 495 9.97 15.25 0.12
N LEU A 496 9.41 14.53 1.09
CA LEU A 496 9.53 13.06 1.18
C LEU A 496 8.90 12.36 -0.03
N TRP A 497 7.74 12.85 -0.50
CA TRP A 497 7.11 12.37 -1.72
C TRP A 497 8.06 12.51 -2.91
N LEU A 498 8.58 13.72 -3.14
CA LEU A 498 9.39 14.05 -4.31
C LEU A 498 10.77 13.39 -4.29
N ILE A 499 11.24 12.87 -3.15
CA ILE A 499 12.46 12.07 -3.12
C ILE A 499 12.27 10.76 -3.90
N ARG A 500 11.17 10.03 -3.63
CA ARG A 500 10.95 8.67 -4.16
C ARG A 500 9.99 8.58 -5.35
N SER A 501 9.13 9.58 -5.53
CA SER A 501 8.02 9.50 -6.47
C SER A 501 8.05 10.64 -7.48
N ARG A 502 7.37 10.40 -8.59
CA ARG A 502 7.04 11.44 -9.57
C ARG A 502 6.03 12.41 -8.95
N ARG A 503 5.97 13.64 -9.45
CA ARG A 503 5.19 14.71 -8.81
C ARG A 503 3.69 14.47 -8.94
N GLU A 504 3.26 14.03 -10.11
CA GLU A 504 1.86 13.92 -10.48
C GLU A 504 1.06 13.11 -9.46
N GLY A 505 -0.10 13.66 -9.09
CA GLY A 505 -1.06 13.03 -8.17
C GLY A 505 -0.86 13.39 -6.70
N ILE A 506 0.26 14.05 -6.34
CA ILE A 506 0.48 14.59 -5.00
C ILE A 506 -0.62 15.57 -4.58
N GLU A 507 -1.23 16.25 -5.56
CA GLU A 507 -2.28 17.25 -5.37
C GLU A 507 -3.48 16.68 -4.60
N GLN A 508 -3.79 15.38 -4.75
CA GLN A 508 -4.86 14.75 -3.97
C GLN A 508 -4.61 14.84 -2.46
N ASN A 509 -3.35 14.70 -2.04
CA ASN A 509 -2.96 14.79 -0.63
C ASN A 509 -2.79 16.24 -0.18
N LEU A 510 -2.22 17.11 -1.02
CA LEU A 510 -2.11 18.55 -0.72
C LEU A 510 -3.49 19.20 -0.54
N ASN A 511 -4.47 18.85 -1.38
CA ASN A 511 -5.84 19.33 -1.25
C ASN A 511 -6.48 18.96 0.09
N ARG A 512 -6.18 17.78 0.66
CA ARG A 512 -6.69 17.40 2.00
C ARG A 512 -6.12 18.29 3.10
N TYR A 513 -4.85 18.66 2.98
CA TYR A 513 -4.24 19.61 3.90
C TYR A 513 -4.85 21.01 3.76
N GLU A 514 -5.07 21.47 2.52
CA GLU A 514 -5.76 22.75 2.28
C GLU A 514 -7.20 22.76 2.81
N GLU A 515 -7.93 21.66 2.68
CA GLU A 515 -9.27 21.50 3.27
C GLU A 515 -9.23 21.59 4.79
N LEU A 516 -8.24 20.96 5.44
CA LEU A 516 -8.03 21.06 6.87
C LEU A 516 -7.72 22.50 7.32
N GLU A 517 -6.91 23.24 6.56
CA GLU A 517 -6.65 24.67 6.83
C GLU A 517 -7.93 25.51 6.74
N LYS A 518 -8.77 25.25 5.73
CA LYS A 518 -10.08 25.91 5.58
C LYS A 518 -11.01 25.59 6.75
N HIS A 519 -10.99 24.36 7.27
CA HIS A 519 -11.75 24.00 8.47
C HIS A 519 -11.28 24.82 9.69
N TYR A 520 -9.97 25.00 9.88
CA TYR A 520 -9.46 25.84 10.96
C TYR A 520 -9.91 27.30 10.81
N ASP A 521 -9.87 27.86 9.61
CA ASP A 521 -10.34 29.24 9.36
C ASP A 521 -11.83 29.41 9.63
N SER A 522 -12.65 28.47 9.14
CA SER A 522 -14.08 28.47 9.40
C SER A 522 -14.39 28.35 10.89
N LEU A 523 -13.64 27.53 11.61
CA LEU A 523 -13.81 27.33 13.05
C LEU A 523 -13.43 28.58 13.84
N LEU A 524 -12.31 29.22 13.50
CA LEU A 524 -11.88 30.46 14.13
C LEU A 524 -12.90 31.59 13.91
N GLY A 525 -13.46 31.70 12.71
CA GLY A 525 -14.55 32.63 12.41
C GLY A 525 -15.80 32.37 13.26
N ARG A 526 -16.25 31.11 13.36
CA ARG A 526 -17.38 30.72 14.23
C ARG A 526 -17.15 31.06 15.69
N LEU A 527 -15.92 30.90 16.19
CA LEU A 527 -15.59 31.23 17.57
C LEU A 527 -15.56 32.74 17.81
N GLU A 528 -15.17 33.54 16.81
CA GLU A 528 -15.24 34.99 16.87
C GLU A 528 -16.69 35.49 16.89
N ASP A 529 -17.58 34.88 16.10
CA ASP A 529 -19.02 35.25 16.07
C ASP A 529 -19.75 34.98 17.40
N VAL A 530 -19.21 34.10 18.24
CA VAL A 530 -19.76 33.75 19.56
C VAL A 530 -19.32 34.72 20.65
N LEU A 531 -18.12 35.32 20.51
CA LEU A 531 -17.59 36.34 21.41
C LEU A 531 -18.31 37.67 21.23
#